data_AF-G4Z338-F1
#
_entry.id   AF-G4Z338-F1
#
_cell.length_a   1.000
_cell.length_b   1.000
_cell.length_c   1.000
_cell.angle_alpha   90.00
_cell.angle_beta   90.00
_cell.angle_gamma   90.00
#
_symmetry.space_group_name_H-M   'P 1'
#
loop_
_entity.id
_entity.type
_entity.pdbx_description
1 polymer ?
#
loop_
_entity_poly.entity_id
_entity_poly.type
_entity_poly.pdbx_seq_one_letter_code
_entity_poly.pdbx_strand_id
1 'polypeptide(L)'
;KAYAHKARTLLFNLKDSRNVDLRNRLVSGELPSHSLVRMNGRDMANPQLVRQRKEWIRKRTHEVMRDGREAEGFESDLFECRNCGSSRTRYRQWRRKAVVDRTRIIVICLRCPNRWEL
;
A
#
# COMPACT_ATOMS: atom_id res chain seq x y z
N LYS A 1 32.72 5.32 3.75
CA LYS A 1 31.49 4.67 4.28
C LYS A 1 30.65 3.97 3.21
N ALA A 2 30.36 4.60 2.05
CA ALA A 2 29.54 4.01 0.99
C ALA A 2 30.10 2.72 0.37
N TYR A 3 31.41 2.65 0.10
CA TYR A 3 32.08 1.46 -0.45
C TYR A 3 31.88 0.22 0.43
N ALA A 4 32.19 0.32 1.73
CA ALA A 4 32.03 -0.77 2.68
C ALA A 4 30.57 -1.21 2.84
N HIS A 5 29.62 -0.28 2.74
CA HIS A 5 28.19 -0.62 2.73
C HIS A 5 27.81 -1.41 1.49
N LYS A 6 28.31 -1.00 0.31
CA LYS A 6 28.07 -1.72 -0.94
C LYS A 6 28.69 -3.11 -0.92
N ALA A 7 29.93 -3.26 -0.46
CA ALA A 7 30.59 -4.54 -0.31
C ALA A 7 29.79 -5.50 0.60
N ARG A 8 29.30 -5.01 1.75
CA ARG A 8 28.42 -5.79 2.64
C ARG A 8 27.12 -6.21 1.96
N THR A 9 26.52 -5.33 1.16
CA THR A 9 25.29 -5.63 0.41
C THR A 9 25.53 -6.71 -0.64
N LEU A 10 26.63 -6.62 -1.39
CA LEU A 10 27.02 -7.62 -2.39
C LEU A 10 27.27 -8.97 -1.73
N LEU A 11 28.08 -8.99 -0.67
CA LEU A 11 28.39 -10.21 0.08
C LEU A 11 27.13 -10.87 0.64
N PHE A 12 26.21 -10.09 1.21
CA PHE A 12 24.95 -10.61 1.73
C PHE A 12 24.10 -11.29 0.65
N ASN A 13 23.93 -10.65 -0.52
CA ASN A 13 23.11 -11.21 -1.60
C ASN A 13 23.77 -12.42 -2.28
N LEU A 14 25.10 -12.45 -2.40
CA LEU A 14 25.84 -13.57 -2.99
C LEU A 14 25.93 -14.77 -2.03
N LYS A 15 26.04 -14.52 -0.72
CA LYS A 15 26.11 -15.56 0.32
C LYS A 15 24.76 -16.22 0.60
N ASP A 16 23.64 -15.63 0.19
CA ASP A 16 22.31 -16.22 0.39
C ASP A 16 22.19 -17.55 -0.37
N SER A 17 22.05 -18.66 0.37
CA SER A 17 21.93 -20.00 -0.20
C SER A 17 20.73 -20.13 -1.15
N ARG A 18 19.66 -19.36 -0.91
CA ARG A 18 18.43 -19.35 -1.72
C ARG A 18 18.55 -18.49 -2.99
N ASN A 19 19.64 -17.74 -3.15
CA ASN A 19 19.90 -16.90 -4.31
C ASN A 19 20.91 -17.55 -5.28
N VAL A 20 20.66 -18.82 -5.61
CA VAL A 20 21.54 -19.61 -6.49
C VAL A 20 21.60 -19.00 -7.90
N ASP A 21 20.45 -18.53 -8.40
CA ASP A 21 20.34 -17.92 -9.73
C ASP A 21 21.29 -16.73 -9.93
N LEU A 22 21.37 -15.83 -8.95
CA LEU A 22 22.27 -14.68 -9.03
C LEU A 22 23.74 -15.11 -9.12
N ARG A 23 24.14 -16.16 -8.39
CA ARG A 23 25.50 -16.71 -8.47
C ARG A 23 25.76 -17.37 -9.81
N ASN A 24 24.82 -18.17 -10.30
CA ASN A 24 24.94 -18.87 -11.57
C ASN A 24 25.10 -17.88 -12.72
N ARG A 25 24.30 -16.81 -12.75
CA ARG A 25 24.37 -15.75 -13.75
C ARG A 25 25.69 -14.96 -13.70
N LEU A 26 26.26 -14.78 -12.51
CA LEU A 26 27.56 -14.15 -12.36
C LEU A 26 28.69 -15.05 -12.87
N VAL A 27 28.63 -16.36 -12.58
CA VAL A 27 29.64 -17.34 -12.99
C VAL A 27 29.55 -17.66 -14.49
N SER A 28 28.34 -17.73 -15.05
CA SER A 28 28.11 -17.95 -16.48
C SER A 28 28.48 -16.76 -17.36
N GLY A 29 28.72 -15.59 -16.75
CA GLY A 29 29.04 -14.35 -17.46
C GLY A 29 27.82 -13.60 -18.01
N GLU A 30 26.60 -14.14 -17.85
CA GLU A 30 25.35 -13.45 -18.20
C GLU A 30 25.17 -12.14 -17.44
N LEU A 31 25.65 -12.08 -16.19
CA LEU A 31 25.67 -10.88 -15.38
C LEU A 31 27.12 -10.43 -15.17
N PRO A 32 27.57 -9.37 -15.86
CA PRO A 32 28.94 -8.91 -15.70
C PRO A 32 29.15 -8.19 -14.36
N SER A 33 30.34 -8.34 -13.79
CA SER A 33 30.70 -7.83 -12.45
C SER A 33 30.50 -6.32 -12.31
N HIS A 34 30.76 -5.55 -13.37
CA HIS A 34 30.58 -4.10 -13.35
C HIS A 34 29.10 -3.70 -13.22
N SER A 35 28.18 -4.47 -13.81
CA SER A 35 26.74 -4.27 -13.70
C SER A 35 26.24 -4.65 -12.31
N LEU A 36 26.73 -5.75 -11.75
CA LEU A 36 26.39 -6.18 -10.38
C LEU A 36 26.71 -5.09 -9.34
N VAL A 37 27.86 -4.42 -9.47
CA VAL A 37 28.23 -3.31 -8.57
C VAL A 37 27.30 -2.10 -8.74
N ARG A 38 26.68 -1.90 -9.89
CA ARG A 38 25.72 -0.80 -10.12
C ARG A 38 24.28 -1.14 -9.69
N MET A 39 23.92 -2.41 -9.58
CA MET A 39 22.59 -2.86 -9.17
C MET A 39 22.22 -2.47 -7.74
N ASN A 40 20.94 -2.21 -7.49
CA ASN A 40 20.47 -1.95 -6.14
C ASN A 40 20.24 -3.26 -5.37
N GLY A 41 20.26 -3.18 -4.04
CA GLY A 41 19.99 -4.36 -3.18
C GLY A 41 18.60 -4.97 -3.38
N ARG A 42 17.67 -4.26 -4.02
CA ARG A 42 16.36 -4.79 -4.40
C ARG A 42 16.43 -5.70 -5.62
N ASP A 43 17.32 -5.39 -6.56
CA ASP A 43 17.46 -6.09 -7.83
C ASP A 43 18.30 -7.37 -7.68
N MET A 44 19.18 -7.40 -6.67
CA MET A 44 19.97 -8.58 -6.30
C MET A 44 19.26 -9.53 -5.34
N ALA A 45 18.02 -9.21 -4.93
CA ALA A 45 17.29 -10.00 -3.94
C ALA A 45 16.89 -11.38 -4.48
N ASN A 46 16.80 -12.36 -3.58
CA ASN A 46 16.38 -13.70 -3.97
C ASN A 46 14.94 -13.71 -4.56
N PRO A 47 14.61 -14.68 -5.44
CA PRO A 47 13.32 -14.71 -6.12
C PRO A 47 12.11 -14.76 -5.17
N GLN A 48 12.27 -15.46 -4.04
CA GLN A 48 11.21 -15.59 -3.04
C GLN A 48 10.87 -14.27 -2.37
N LEU A 49 11.89 -13.48 -1.99
CA LEU A 49 11.73 -12.17 -1.38
C LEU A 49 11.18 -11.16 -2.39
N VAL A 50 11.58 -11.25 -3.65
CA VAL A 50 10.98 -10.46 -4.74
C VAL A 50 9.49 -10.76 -4.84
N ARG A 51 9.08 -12.03 -4.83
CA ARG A 51 7.67 -12.44 -4.85
C ARG A 51 6.90 -11.93 -3.64
N GLN A 52 7.44 -12.14 -2.43
CA GLN A 52 6.83 -11.64 -1.19
C GLN A 52 6.67 -10.11 -1.23
N ARG A 53 7.68 -9.35 -1.66
CA ARG A 53 7.56 -7.90 -1.79
C ARG A 53 6.44 -7.50 -2.76
N LYS A 54 6.31 -8.18 -3.91
CA LYS A 54 5.22 -7.93 -4.87
C LYS A 54 3.85 -8.21 -4.23
N GLU A 55 3.71 -9.31 -3.50
CA GLU A 55 2.47 -9.64 -2.79
C GLU A 55 2.13 -8.61 -1.70
N TRP A 56 3.13 -8.18 -0.92
CA TRP A 56 2.96 -7.15 0.11
C TRP A 56 2.56 -5.80 -0.48
N ILE A 57 3.20 -5.39 -1.58
CA ILE A 57 2.82 -4.17 -2.30
C ILE A 57 1.39 -4.32 -2.80
N ARG A 58 1.03 -5.44 -3.42
CA ARG A 58 -0.34 -5.69 -3.89
C ARG A 58 -1.36 -5.63 -2.75
N LYS A 59 -1.09 -6.28 -1.62
CA LYS A 59 -1.97 -6.26 -0.43
C LYS A 59 -2.11 -4.85 0.12
N ARG A 60 -1.00 -4.13 0.32
CA ARG A 60 -1.03 -2.74 0.79
C ARG A 60 -1.77 -1.82 -0.18
N THR A 61 -1.51 -1.95 -1.48
CA THR A 61 -2.23 -1.18 -2.49
C THR A 61 -3.72 -1.50 -2.44
N HIS A 62 -4.10 -2.76 -2.31
CA HIS A 62 -5.49 -3.16 -2.13
C HIS A 62 -6.10 -2.59 -0.84
N GLU A 63 -5.38 -2.59 0.28
CA GLU A 63 -5.84 -1.99 1.55
C GLU A 63 -5.98 -0.47 1.48
N VAL A 64 -5.09 0.22 0.76
CA VAL A 64 -5.15 1.68 0.59
C VAL A 64 -6.20 2.07 -0.45
N MET A 65 -6.35 1.30 -1.52
CA MET A 65 -7.40 1.46 -2.55
C MET A 65 -8.77 0.97 -2.09
N ARG A 66 -8.82 0.17 -1.01
CA ARG A 66 -10.01 0.06 -0.15
C ARG A 66 -10.17 1.38 0.58
N ASP A 67 -10.43 2.39 -0.24
CA ASP A 67 -10.83 3.73 0.09
C ASP A 67 -11.78 3.64 1.29
N GLY A 68 -11.66 4.58 2.23
CA GLY A 68 -12.59 4.77 3.35
C GLY A 68 -14.04 5.07 2.93
N ARG A 69 -14.48 4.62 1.74
CA ARG A 69 -15.85 4.49 1.27
C ARG A 69 -16.57 3.30 1.92
N GLU A 70 -15.82 2.28 2.35
CA GLU A 70 -16.33 1.23 3.25
C GLU A 70 -16.11 1.58 4.74
N ALA A 71 -15.80 2.83 5.07
CA ALA A 71 -15.60 3.24 6.45
C ALA A 71 -16.96 3.45 7.13
N GLU A 72 -17.32 2.50 8.00
CA GLU A 72 -18.14 2.65 9.20
C GLU A 72 -19.25 3.70 9.12
N GLY A 73 -20.47 3.24 8.89
CA GLY A 73 -21.68 4.04 8.96
C GLY A 73 -22.91 3.16 8.89
N PHE A 74 -24.01 3.64 9.44
CA PHE A 74 -25.28 2.93 9.39
C PHE A 74 -26.02 3.34 8.12
N GLU A 75 -26.45 2.36 7.33
CA GLU A 75 -27.42 2.61 6.26
C GLU A 75 -28.73 3.03 6.90
N SER A 76 -29.33 4.08 6.36
CA SER A 76 -30.50 4.73 6.93
C SER A 76 -31.30 5.42 5.84
N ASP A 77 -32.61 5.36 5.99
CA ASP A 77 -33.55 6.08 5.15
C ASP A 77 -34.06 7.37 5.81
N LEU A 78 -33.42 7.79 6.91
CA LEU A 78 -33.79 8.99 7.67
C LEU A 78 -33.47 10.32 6.95
N PHE A 79 -32.61 10.30 5.93
CA PHE A 79 -32.14 11.52 5.27
C PHE A 79 -32.42 11.48 3.77
N GLU A 80 -33.05 12.53 3.24
CA GLU A 80 -33.27 12.68 1.80
C GLU A 80 -32.15 13.47 1.14
N CYS A 81 -31.59 12.92 0.07
CA CYS A 81 -30.55 13.59 -0.69
C CYS A 81 -31.12 14.75 -1.52
N ARG A 82 -30.72 15.98 -1.21
CA ARG A 82 -31.13 17.19 -1.95
C ARG A 82 -30.73 17.21 -3.43
N ASN A 83 -29.76 16.40 -3.84
CA ASN A 83 -29.27 16.36 -5.22
C ASN A 83 -30.02 15.36 -6.11
N CYS A 84 -30.44 14.20 -5.56
CA CYS A 84 -31.06 13.12 -6.35
C CYS A 84 -32.42 12.65 -5.81
N GLY A 85 -32.91 13.21 -4.71
CA GLY A 85 -34.18 12.85 -4.07
C GLY A 85 -34.20 11.46 -3.41
N SER A 86 -33.09 10.73 -3.39
CA SER A 86 -33.05 9.38 -2.80
C SER A 86 -32.96 9.44 -1.27
N SER A 87 -33.75 8.62 -0.58
CA SER A 87 -33.69 8.41 0.88
C SER A 87 -32.57 7.45 1.31
N ARG A 88 -32.12 6.57 0.40
CA ARG A 88 -30.99 5.66 0.64
C ARG A 88 -29.69 6.41 0.94
N THR A 89 -29.38 6.54 2.22
CA THR A 89 -28.19 7.25 2.71
C THR A 89 -27.42 6.39 3.71
N ARG A 90 -26.17 6.77 3.94
CA ARG A 90 -25.33 6.22 4.99
C ARG A 90 -24.82 7.36 5.85
N TYR A 91 -25.00 7.28 7.16
CA TYR A 91 -24.48 8.30 8.08
C TYR A 91 -23.44 7.72 9.02
N ARG A 92 -22.51 8.57 9.45
CA ARG A 92 -21.51 8.23 10.47
C ARG A 92 -21.26 9.40 11.40
N GLN A 93 -21.00 9.09 12.66
CA GLN A 93 -20.58 10.09 13.64
C GLN A 93 -19.08 10.34 13.48
N TRP A 94 -18.69 11.61 13.41
CA TRP A 94 -17.30 12.03 13.26
C TRP A 94 -16.94 13.04 14.34
N ARG A 95 -15.82 12.80 15.00
CA ARG A 95 -15.27 13.70 16.03
C ARG A 95 -13.84 14.05 15.67
N ARG A 96 -13.50 15.33 15.71
CA ARG A 96 -12.11 15.78 15.56
C ARG A 96 -11.39 15.50 16.88
N LYS A 97 -10.32 14.70 16.86
CA LYS A 97 -9.59 14.29 18.09
C LYS A 97 -9.15 15.46 18.99
N ALA A 98 -8.91 16.64 18.42
CA ALA A 98 -8.49 17.85 19.13
C ALA A 98 -9.65 18.75 19.62
N VAL A 99 -10.91 18.44 19.30
CA VAL A 99 -12.09 19.22 19.71
C VAL A 99 -13.04 18.26 20.43
N VAL A 100 -12.94 18.24 21.75
CA VAL A 100 -13.61 17.26 22.62
C VAL A 100 -15.14 17.43 22.57
N ASP A 101 -15.66 18.64 22.38
CA ASP A 101 -17.08 18.92 22.69
C ASP A 101 -18.04 18.92 21.51
N ARG A 102 -17.62 18.51 20.30
CA ARG A 102 -18.54 18.47 19.14
C ARG A 102 -18.37 17.21 18.27
N THR A 103 -19.35 16.32 18.38
CA THR A 103 -19.59 15.25 17.41
C THR A 103 -20.40 15.82 16.25
N ARG A 104 -19.97 15.56 15.01
CA ARG A 104 -20.70 15.90 13.78
C ARG A 104 -21.26 14.63 13.17
N ILE A 105 -22.37 14.74 12.43
CA ILE A 105 -22.89 13.61 11.65
C ILE A 105 -22.60 13.88 10.19
N ILE A 106 -21.87 12.97 9.55
CA ILE A 106 -21.59 13.03 8.11
C ILE A 106 -22.57 12.08 7.43
N VAL A 107 -23.36 12.60 6.49
CA VAL A 107 -24.31 11.83 5.68
C VAL A 107 -23.80 11.74 4.24
N ILE A 108 -23.87 10.54 3.67
CA ILE A 108 -23.41 10.22 2.32
C ILE A 108 -24.57 9.58 1.57
N CYS A 109 -24.88 10.08 0.37
CA CYS A 109 -25.88 9.45 -0.48
C CYS A 109 -25.32 8.17 -1.14
N LEU A 110 -26.10 7.09 -1.14
CA LEU A 110 -25.69 5.83 -1.79
C LEU A 110 -25.98 5.80 -3.29
N ARG A 111 -26.75 6.77 -3.82
CA ARG A 111 -27.14 6.84 -5.24
C ARG A 111 -26.37 7.89 -6.04
N CYS A 112 -25.77 8.88 -5.39
CA CYS A 112 -25.00 9.93 -6.06
C CYS A 112 -23.78 10.33 -5.20
N PRO A 113 -22.76 10.99 -5.77
CA PRO A 113 -21.55 11.36 -5.04
C PRO A 113 -21.74 12.50 -4.02
N ASN A 114 -22.99 12.81 -3.62
CA ASN A 114 -23.29 13.88 -2.68
C ASN A 114 -23.02 13.46 -1.23
N ARG A 115 -22.39 14.36 -0.46
CA ARG A 115 -22.10 14.19 0.98
C ARG A 115 -22.26 15.52 1.70
N TRP A 116 -22.80 15.50 2.92
CA TRP A 116 -23.01 16.71 3.72
C TRP A 116 -22.85 16.43 5.22
N GLU A 117 -22.63 17.50 5.99
CA GLU A 117 -22.56 17.47 7.46
C GLU A 117 -23.88 17.99 8.04
N LEU A 118 -24.34 17.37 9.13
CA LEU A 118 -25.40 17.87 10.01
C LEU A 118 -24.78 18.48 11.28
#